data_AF-A0AA44REN8-F1
#
_entry.id   AF-A0AA44REN8-F1
#
_cell.length_a   1.000
_cell.length_b   1.000
_cell.length_c   1.000
_cell.angle_alpha   90.00
_cell.angle_beta   90.00
_cell.angle_gamma   90.00
#
_symmetry.space_group_name_H-M   'P 1'
#
loop_
_entity.id
_entity.type
_entity.pdbx_description
1 polymer ?
#
loop_
_entity_poly.entity_id
_entity_poly.type
_entity_poly.pdbx_seq_one_letter_code
_entity_poly.pdbx_strand_id
1 'polypeptide(L)' 'MSPDDNFMSDEVIGMSYIFKMPSGQFFVDILKKGEVRAGVNKNGESGIKWINCKIVKPS' A
#
# COMPACT_ATOMS: atom_id res chain seq x y z
N MET A 1 -17.00 13.98 11.66
CA MET A 1 -15.99 13.04 12.19
C MET A 1 -14.82 13.12 11.25
N SER A 2 -13.69 13.66 11.70
CA SER A 2 -12.44 13.60 10.94
C SER A 2 -12.07 12.12 10.77
N PRO A 3 -11.58 11.67 9.61
CA PRO A 3 -11.06 10.32 9.49
C PRO A 3 -9.94 10.17 10.52
N ASP A 4 -10.03 9.13 11.36
CA ASP A 4 -8.98 8.83 12.32
C ASP A 4 -7.69 8.56 11.56
N ASP A 5 -6.62 9.29 11.87
CA ASP A 5 -5.26 9.09 11.29
C ASP A 5 -4.61 7.76 11.78
N ASN A 6 -5.41 6.87 12.37
CA ASN A 6 -4.99 5.60 12.93
C ASN A 6 -5.06 4.48 11.88
N PHE A 7 -4.01 4.38 11.06
CA PHE A 7 -3.84 3.31 10.08
C PHE A 7 -3.72 1.89 10.69
N MET A 8 -3.55 1.78 12.01
CA MET A 8 -3.51 0.51 12.74
C MET A 8 -4.86 0.12 13.34
N SER A 9 -5.90 0.94 13.16
CA SER A 9 -7.24 0.64 13.68
C SER A 9 -7.81 -0.61 12.99
N ASP A 10 -8.54 -1.41 13.77
CA ASP A 10 -9.34 -2.53 13.25
C ASP A 10 -10.48 -2.05 12.32
N GLU A 11 -10.79 -0.74 12.34
CA GLU A 11 -11.80 -0.10 11.51
C GLU A 11 -11.30 0.29 10.10
N VAL A 12 -9.98 0.25 9.83
CA VAL A 12 -9.44 0.61 8.51
C VAL A 12 -9.98 -0.35 7.45
N ILE A 13 -10.83 0.14 6.54
CA ILE A 13 -11.54 -0.68 5.54
C ILE A 13 -10.60 -1.24 4.45
N GLY A 14 -9.36 -0.72 4.38
CA GLY A 14 -8.35 -1.07 3.38
C GLY A 14 -8.23 0.05 2.35
N MET A 15 -7.00 0.52 2.10
CA MET A 15 -6.69 1.57 1.14
C MET A 15 -5.64 1.09 0.16
N SER A 16 -5.86 1.31 -1.12
CA SER A 16 -4.90 1.00 -2.18
C SER A 16 -4.54 2.26 -2.96
N TYR A 17 -3.24 2.52 -3.07
CA TYR A 17 -2.68 3.62 -3.86
C TYR A 17 -1.94 3.03 -5.05
N ILE A 18 -2.12 3.66 -6.22
CA ILE A 18 -1.50 3.22 -7.47
C ILE A 18 -0.81 4.42 -8.11
N PHE A 19 0.48 4.27 -8.38
CA PHE A 19 1.31 5.27 -9.01
C PHE A 19 1.76 4.74 -10.36
N LYS A 20 1.41 5.47 -11.43
CA LYS A 20 1.96 5.18 -12.76
C LYS A 20 3.39 5.70 -12.83
N MET A 21 4.30 4.85 -13.28
CA MET A 21 5.72 5.15 -13.48
C MET A 21 6.06 4.95 -14.97
N PRO A 22 7.12 5.59 -15.51
CA PRO A 22 7.48 5.43 -16.92
C PRO A 22 7.67 3.98 -17.37
N SER A 23 8.16 3.11 -16.48
CA SER A 23 8.46 1.70 -16.77
C SER A 23 7.47 0.71 -16.13
N GLY A 24 6.33 1.18 -15.60
CA GLY A 24 5.39 0.29 -14.92
C GLY A 24 4.43 0.98 -13.95
N GLN A 25 4.06 0.26 -12.91
CA GLN A 25 3.16 0.72 -11.86
C GLN A 25 3.70 0.33 -10.50
N PHE A 26 3.58 1.25 -9.55
CA PHE A 26 3.89 1.03 -8.15
C PHE A 26 2.58 1.05 -7.35
N PHE A 27 2.45 0.12 -6.41
CA PHE A 27 1.26 -0.12 -5.62
C PHE A 27 1.60 -0.04 -4.13
N VAL A 28 0.72 0.56 -3.33
CA VAL A 28 0.79 0.51 -1.87
C VAL A 28 -0.58 0.14 -1.34
N ASP A 29 -0.67 -0.99 -0.66
CA ASP A 29 -1.89 -1.43 0.02
C ASP A 29 -1.70 -1.29 1.53
N ILE A 30 -2.63 -0.58 2.17
CA ILE A 30 -2.83 -0.59 3.62
C ILE A 30 -4.07 -1.44 3.86
N LEU A 31 -3.88 -2.63 4.41
CA LEU A 31 -4.92 -3.60 4.69
C LEU A 31 -5.44 -3.41 6.12
N LYS A 32 -6.48 -4.18 6.46
CA LYS A 32 -7.01 -4.25 7.83
C LYS A 32 -5.89 -4.60 8.81
N LYS A 33 -6.01 -4.13 10.06
CA LYS A 33 -5.07 -4.42 11.16
C LYS A 33 -3.65 -3.89 10.92
N GLY A 34 -3.50 -2.88 10.07
CA GLY A 34 -2.21 -2.24 9.80
C GLY A 34 -1.22 -3.10 9.00
N GLU A 35 -1.67 -4.18 8.37
CA GLU A 35 -0.86 -4.92 7.42
C GLU A 35 -0.61 -4.06 6.18
N VAL A 36 0.64 -3.90 5.77
CA VAL A 36 0.99 -3.08 4.60
C VAL A 36 1.85 -3.89 3.65
N ARG A 37 1.61 -3.71 2.36
CA ARG A 37 2.46 -4.27 1.30
C ARG A 37 2.67 -3.27 0.17
N ALA A 38 3.83 -3.34 -0.45
CA ALA A 38 4.15 -2.58 -1.64
C ALA A 38 4.32 -3.53 -2.83
N GLY A 39 3.87 -3.09 -4.00
CA GLY A 39 3.88 -3.88 -5.22
C GLY A 39 4.54 -3.14 -6.37
N VAL A 40 5.25 -3.88 -7.24
CA VAL A 40 5.75 -3.34 -8.52
C VAL A 40 5.25 -4.25 -9.66
N ASN A 41 4.64 -3.64 -10.68
CA ASN A 41 4.49 -4.24 -11.99
C ASN A 41 5.39 -3.48 -12.97
N LYS A 42 6.21 -4.22 -13.73
CA LYS A 42 7.06 -3.65 -14.78
C LYS A 42 6.43 -3.94 -16.14
N ASN A 43 6.48 -2.96 -17.04
CA ASN A 43 5.94 -3.11 -18.39
C ASN A 43 6.55 -4.33 -19.10
N GLY A 44 5.69 -5.14 -19.73
CA GLY A 44 6.09 -6.38 -20.40
C GLY A 44 6.28 -7.59 -19.48
N GLU A 45 6.16 -7.43 -18.16
CA GLU A 45 6.12 -8.53 -17.20
C GLU A 45 4.69 -8.77 -16.71
N SER A 46 4.35 -10.05 -16.48
CA SER A 46 3.04 -10.43 -15.93
C SER A 46 3.06 -10.41 -14.40
N GLY A 47 1.98 -9.91 -13.81
CA GLY A 47 1.76 -9.91 -12.37
C GLY A 47 2.44 -8.78 -11.61
N ILE A 48 2.13 -8.70 -10.32
CA ILE A 48 2.71 -7.72 -9.40
C ILE A 48 3.62 -8.48 -8.43
N LYS A 49 4.86 -8.00 -8.28
CA LYS A 49 5.78 -8.51 -7.26
C LYS A 49 5.52 -7.74 -5.97
N TRP A 50 5.02 -8.44 -4.95
CA TRP A 50 4.67 -7.86 -3.66
C TRP A 50 5.76 -8.07 -2.62
N ILE A 51 5.94 -7.08 -1.76
CA ILE A 51 6.73 -7.18 -0.54
C ILE A 51 5.88 -6.70 0.65
N ASN A 52 6.00 -7.38 1.78
CA ASN A 52 5.39 -6.92 3.02
C ASN A 52 6.21 -5.78 3.61
N CYS A 53 5.53 -4.78 4.15
CA CYS A 53 6.12 -3.54 4.66
C CYS A 53 5.74 -3.35 6.13
N LYS A 54 6.54 -2.52 6.83
CA LYS A 54 6.25 -2.06 8.19
C LYS A 54 5.90 -0.57 8.13
N ILE A 55 4.81 -0.17 8.79
CA ILE A 55 4.51 1.25 8.98
C ILE A 55 5.51 1.84 9.97
N VAL A 56 6.18 2.92 9.56
CA VAL A 56 7.08 3.70 10.42
C VAL A 56 6.50 5.11 10.50
N LYS A 57 6.13 5.54 11.70
CA LYS A 57 5.75 6.93 11.96
C LYS A 57 7.05 7.76 12.00
N PRO A 58 7.23 8.76 11.12
CA PRO A 58 8.38 9.65 11.20
C PRO A 58 8.39 10.38 12.55
N SER A 59 9.58 10.53 13.13
CA SER A 59 9.84 11.37 14.31
C SER A 59 9.92 12.84 13.94
#